data_AF-A0A948C519-F1
#
_entry.id   AF-A0A948C519-F1
#
_cell.length_a   1.000
_cell.length_b   1.000
_cell.length_c   1.000
_cell.angle_alpha   90.00
_cell.angle_beta   90.00
_cell.angle_gamma   90.00
#
_symmetry.space_group_name_H-M   'P 1'
#
loop_
_entity.id
_entity.type
_entity.pdbx_description
1 polymer ?
#
loop_
_entity_poly.entity_id
_entity_poly.type
_entity_poly.pdbx_seq_one_letter_code
_entity_poly.pdbx_strand_id
1 'polypeptide(L)'
;MGNLVDGVVVGFVRNDEYYYLGINNLLRDDLVEEYETTRKIISFIEEKRVVKFVDGKIMKRNQIYYTFIDDKNAMISCLYTKIPIEDYECVICIVGPTRVDYKKNVSVLRKLLQSLYH
;
A
#
# COMPACT_ATOMS: atom_id res chain seq x y z
N MET A 1 8.29 10.52 -0.51
CA MET A 1 6.94 9.94 -0.67
C MET A 1 6.13 9.89 0.61
N GLY A 2 6.74 9.67 1.80
CA GLY A 2 6.03 9.57 3.08
C GLY A 2 4.93 10.62 3.27
N ASN A 3 5.25 11.92 3.24
CA ASN A 3 4.23 12.97 3.48
C ASN A 3 3.26 13.23 2.30
N LEU A 4 3.40 12.55 1.16
CA LEU A 4 2.60 12.79 -0.05
C LEU A 4 1.36 11.89 -0.14
N VAL A 5 1.37 10.74 0.55
CA VAL A 5 0.27 9.77 0.55
C VAL A 5 -0.41 9.75 1.91
N ASP A 6 -1.71 9.45 1.91
CA ASP A 6 -2.45 9.18 3.14
C ASP A 6 -2.52 7.67 3.30
N GLY A 7 -1.48 7.12 3.94
CA GLY A 7 -1.24 5.68 4.12
C GLY A 7 0.26 5.34 4.13
N VAL A 8 0.58 4.06 4.15
CA VAL A 8 1.94 3.52 4.08
C VAL A 8 2.19 2.98 2.70
N VAL A 9 3.27 3.41 2.05
CA VAL A 9 3.69 2.82 0.78
C VAL A 9 4.44 1.53 1.09
N VAL A 10 4.04 0.44 0.47
CA VAL A 10 4.71 -0.86 0.56
C VAL A 10 5.16 -1.26 -0.84
N GLY A 11 6.42 -1.63 -1.01
CA GLY A 11 6.96 -2.14 -2.27
C GLY A 11 7.59 -3.51 -2.05
N PHE A 12 7.34 -4.46 -2.94
CA PHE A 12 7.98 -5.78 -2.84
C PHE A 12 8.21 -6.44 -4.19
N VAL A 13 9.26 -7.26 -4.25
CA VAL A 13 9.53 -8.23 -5.30
C VAL A 13 9.06 -9.58 -4.78
N ARG A 14 8.30 -10.33 -5.59
CA ARG A 14 7.72 -11.59 -5.13
C ARG A 14 8.81 -12.58 -4.69
N ASN A 15 8.73 -13.05 -3.45
CA ASN A 15 9.69 -13.97 -2.81
C ASN A 15 11.13 -13.47 -2.66
N ASP A 16 11.35 -12.16 -2.74
CA ASP A 16 12.69 -11.58 -2.65
C ASP A 16 12.69 -10.43 -1.63
N GLU A 17 12.54 -9.19 -2.09
CA GLU A 17 12.65 -8.01 -1.23
C GLU A 17 11.29 -7.44 -0.79
N TYR A 18 11.24 -6.85 0.41
CA TYR A 18 10.05 -6.19 0.96
C TYR A 18 10.44 -4.90 1.69
N TYR A 19 9.84 -3.79 1.26
CA TYR A 19 10.10 -2.45 1.79
C TYR A 19 8.79 -1.75 2.13
N TYR A 20 8.82 -0.89 3.15
CA TYR A 20 7.71 0.01 3.43
C TYR A 20 8.23 1.38 3.88
N LEU A 21 7.47 2.43 3.56
CA LEU A 21 7.81 3.82 3.85
C LEU A 21 6.57 4.60 4.31
N GLY A 22 6.75 5.48 5.29
CA GLY A 22 5.70 6.39 5.73
C GLY A 22 4.78 5.79 6.78
N ILE A 23 5.25 4.85 7.61
CA ILE A 23 4.45 4.27 8.70
C ILE A 23 3.93 5.33 9.68
N ASN A 24 4.69 6.41 9.87
CA ASN A 24 4.30 7.58 10.68
C ASN A 24 3.04 8.29 10.16
N ASN A 25 2.65 8.10 8.90
CA ASN A 25 1.38 8.63 8.40
C ASN A 25 0.16 8.03 9.10
N LEU A 26 0.31 6.84 9.70
CA LEU A 26 -0.74 6.20 10.48
C LEU A 26 -0.81 6.70 11.92
N LEU A 27 0.21 7.43 12.38
CA LEU A 27 0.36 7.89 13.77
C LEU A 27 -0.01 9.37 13.95
N ARG A 28 -0.80 9.95 13.04
CA ARG A 28 -1.23 11.35 13.12
C ARG A 28 -2.30 11.54 14.20
N ASP A 29 -2.30 12.72 14.84
CA ASP A 29 -3.14 13.03 15.99
C ASP A 29 -4.65 12.99 15.70
N ASP A 30 -5.05 13.11 14.43
CA ASP A 30 -6.44 13.00 13.96
C ASP A 30 -6.95 11.55 13.88
N LEU A 31 -6.07 10.56 14.05
CA LEU A 31 -6.39 9.12 14.04
C LEU A 31 -6.32 8.46 15.42
N VAL A 32 -6.22 9.24 16.50
CA VAL A 32 -6.05 8.74 17.89
C VAL A 32 -7.21 7.87 18.35
N GLU A 33 -8.45 8.14 17.90
CA GLU A 33 -9.62 7.29 18.19
C GLU A 33 -9.55 5.90 17.53
N GLU A 34 -8.66 5.71 16.55
CA GLU A 34 -8.49 4.47 15.79
C GLU A 34 -7.16 3.75 16.12
N TYR A 35 -6.54 4.03 17.27
CA TYR A 35 -5.23 3.49 17.67
C TYR A 35 -5.11 1.96 17.53
N GLU A 36 -6.14 1.22 17.92
CA GLU A 36 -6.19 -0.24 17.77
C GLU A 36 -6.20 -0.67 16.28
N THR A 37 -6.96 0.04 15.43
CA THR A 37 -6.98 -0.21 13.98
C THR A 37 -5.61 0.12 13.37
N THR A 38 -5.01 1.24 13.75
CA THR A 38 -3.66 1.64 13.32
C THR A 38 -2.63 0.58 13.68
N ARG A 39 -2.63 0.09 14.92
CA ARG A 39 -1.74 -1.00 15.36
C ARG A 39 -1.93 -2.26 14.51
N LYS A 40 -3.17 -2.66 14.23
CA LYS A 40 -3.47 -3.82 13.38
C LYS A 40 -2.97 -3.64 11.95
N ILE A 41 -3.10 -2.44 11.37
CA ILE A 41 -2.58 -2.12 10.03
C ILE A 41 -1.04 -2.19 10.03
N ILE A 42 -0.39 -1.63 11.04
CA ILE A 42 1.07 -1.73 11.21
C ILE A 42 1.50 -3.19 11.25
N SER A 43 0.89 -4.01 12.12
CA SER A 43 1.18 -5.45 12.19
C SER A 43 0.88 -6.17 10.88
N PHE A 44 -0.17 -5.78 10.14
CA PHE A 44 -0.46 -6.33 8.81
C PHE A 44 0.67 -6.09 7.79
N ILE A 45 1.28 -4.91 7.83
CA ILE A 45 2.43 -4.53 6.98
C ILE A 45 3.68 -5.29 7.44
N GLU A 46 4.03 -5.21 8.73
CA GLU A 46 5.25 -5.83 9.27
C GLU A 46 5.27 -7.36 9.14
N GLU A 47 4.12 -8.01 9.35
CA GLU A 47 3.96 -9.46 9.14
C GLU A 47 3.90 -9.86 7.64
N LYS A 48 4.10 -8.90 6.71
CA LYS A 48 4.07 -9.08 5.26
C LYS A 48 2.77 -9.70 4.74
N ARG A 49 1.66 -9.53 5.45
CA ARG A 49 0.37 -10.16 5.11
C ARG A 49 -0.25 -9.57 3.83
N VAL A 50 0.10 -8.33 3.50
CA VAL A 50 -0.21 -7.72 2.20
C VAL A 50 0.32 -8.52 1.01
N VAL A 51 1.49 -9.16 1.14
CA VAL A 51 2.07 -9.99 0.06
C VAL A 51 1.16 -11.17 -0.23
N LYS A 52 0.74 -11.90 0.82
CA LYS A 52 -0.19 -13.03 0.69
C LYS A 52 -1.52 -12.62 0.06
N PHE A 53 -2.04 -11.45 0.43
CA PHE A 53 -3.26 -10.91 -0.16
C PHE A 53 -3.11 -10.65 -1.66
N VAL A 54 -2.03 -9.97 -2.06
CA VAL A 54 -1.80 -9.58 -3.46
C VAL A 54 -1.44 -10.79 -4.32
N ASP A 55 -0.70 -11.76 -3.80
CA ASP A 55 -0.32 -12.99 -4.52
C ASP A 55 -1.53 -13.79 -5.02
N GLY A 56 -2.68 -13.68 -4.34
CA GLY A 56 -3.94 -14.28 -4.76
C GLY A 56 -4.68 -13.51 -5.86
N LYS A 57 -4.14 -12.40 -6.37
CA LYS A 57 -4.82 -11.54 -7.35
C LYS A 57 -4.17 -11.63 -8.72
N ILE A 58 -5.00 -11.65 -9.76
CA ILE A 58 -4.55 -11.49 -11.15
C ILE A 58 -4.40 -9.99 -11.43
N MET A 59 -3.18 -9.56 -11.75
CA MET A 59 -2.84 -8.16 -11.99
C MET A 59 -2.22 -7.95 -13.37
N LYS A 60 -2.72 -6.96 -14.11
CA LYS A 60 -2.08 -6.45 -15.33
C LYS A 60 -1.00 -5.43 -14.95
N ARG A 61 0.09 -5.41 -15.71
CA ARG A 61 1.16 -4.40 -15.56
C ARG A 61 0.58 -2.99 -15.70
N ASN A 62 1.04 -2.07 -14.86
CA ASN A 62 0.69 -0.65 -14.85
C ASN A 62 -0.80 -0.33 -14.64
N GLN A 63 -1.59 -1.34 -14.28
CA GLN A 63 -2.97 -1.12 -13.88
C GLN A 63 -3.03 -0.90 -12.37
N ILE A 64 -3.78 0.11 -11.97
CA ILE A 64 -4.01 0.45 -10.56
C ILE A 64 -5.31 -0.23 -10.11
N TYR A 65 -5.24 -0.92 -8.98
CA TYR A 65 -6.36 -1.60 -8.35
C TYR A 65 -6.62 -1.00 -6.96
N TYR A 66 -7.88 -1.01 -6.55
CA TYR A 66 -8.31 -0.55 -5.24
C TYR A 66 -9.28 -1.53 -4.62
N THR A 67 -9.08 -1.82 -3.34
CA THR A 67 -9.92 -2.74 -2.60
C THR A 67 -9.83 -2.48 -1.10
N PHE A 68 -10.71 -3.16 -0.36
CA PHE A 68 -10.65 -3.25 1.08
C PHE A 68 -10.30 -4.68 1.49
N ILE A 69 -9.44 -4.81 2.47
CA ILE A 69 -8.98 -6.09 3.03
C ILE A 69 -9.56 -6.17 4.44
N ASP A 70 -10.36 -7.20 4.69
CA ASP A 70 -10.75 -7.56 6.05
C ASP A 70 -9.66 -8.46 6.64
N ASP A 71 -8.98 -7.96 7.68
CA ASP A 71 -7.91 -8.68 8.36
C ASP A 71 -8.02 -8.50 9.87
N LYS A 72 -8.22 -9.61 10.61
CA LYS A 72 -8.29 -9.62 12.08
C LYS A 72 -9.24 -8.54 12.66
N ASN A 73 -10.42 -8.38 12.06
CA ASN A 73 -11.42 -7.35 12.41
C ASN A 73 -10.90 -5.90 12.24
N ALA A 74 -9.98 -5.68 11.30
CA ALA A 74 -9.62 -4.36 10.80
C ALA A 74 -9.91 -4.31 9.30
N MET A 75 -10.60 -3.26 8.87
CA MET A 75 -10.82 -2.99 7.46
C MET A 75 -9.69 -2.10 6.95
N ILE A 76 -8.90 -2.62 6.03
CA ILE A 76 -7.68 -1.97 5.52
C ILE A 76 -7.92 -1.56 4.08
N SER A 77 -7.73 -0.28 3.76
CA SER A 77 -7.71 0.16 2.37
C SER A 77 -6.40 -0.25 1.71
N CYS A 78 -6.47 -0.76 0.49
CA CYS A 78 -5.30 -1.16 -0.28
C CYS A 78 -5.43 -0.71 -1.73
N LEU A 79 -4.59 0.25 -2.11
CA LEU A 79 -4.29 0.57 -3.50
C LEU A 79 -3.08 -0.24 -3.92
N TYR A 80 -3.07 -0.87 -5.08
CA TYR A 80 -1.91 -1.64 -5.53
C TYR A 80 -1.76 -1.68 -7.04
N THR A 81 -0.54 -1.85 -7.51
CA THR A 81 -0.20 -1.96 -8.93
C THR A 81 1.01 -2.87 -9.13
N LYS A 82 1.07 -3.50 -10.30
CA LYS A 82 2.19 -4.32 -10.75
C LYS A 82 3.06 -3.49 -11.70
N ILE A 83 4.35 -3.38 -11.43
CA ILE A 83 5.29 -2.66 -12.27
C ILE A 83 6.47 -3.56 -12.64
N PRO A 84 6.90 -3.57 -13.92
CA PRO A 84 8.20 -4.09 -14.29
C PRO A 84 9.28 -3.08 -13.90
N ILE A 85 10.29 -3.52 -13.15
CA ILE A 85 11.55 -2.79 -12.92
C ILE A 85 12.66 -3.70 -13.40
N GLU A 86 13.36 -3.29 -14.46
CA GLU A 86 14.33 -4.14 -15.16
C GLU A 86 13.71 -5.51 -15.53
N ASP A 87 14.30 -6.61 -15.04
CA ASP A 87 13.82 -7.98 -15.25
C ASP A 87 12.86 -8.48 -14.15
N TYR A 88 12.54 -7.63 -13.17
CA TYR A 88 11.73 -7.98 -12.01
C TYR A 88 10.29 -7.47 -12.12
N GLU A 89 9.36 -8.31 -11.65
CA GLU A 89 7.97 -7.91 -11.45
C GLU A 89 7.77 -7.47 -9.99
N CYS A 90 7.70 -6.15 -9.80
CA CYS A 90 7.49 -5.55 -8.50
C CYS A 90 6.01 -5.21 -8.29
N VAL A 91 5.58 -5.22 -7.03
CA VAL A 91 4.29 -4.71 -6.62
C VAL A 91 4.51 -3.50 -5.74
N ILE A 92 3.77 -2.42 -6.01
CA ILE A 92 3.65 -1.28 -5.10
C ILE A 92 2.23 -1.22 -4.58
N CYS A 93 2.10 -1.08 -3.27
CA CYS A 93 0.86 -0.88 -2.56
C CYS A 93 0.87 0.44 -1.77
N ILE A 94 -0.29 1.05 -1.58
CA ILE A 94 -0.54 2.05 -0.54
C ILE A 94 -1.59 1.45 0.38
N VAL A 95 -1.21 1.20 1.62
CA VAL A 95 -2.02 0.52 2.64
C VAL A 95 -2.36 1.50 3.75
N GLY A 96 -3.61 1.56 4.18
CA GLY A 96 -4.01 2.49 5.24
C GLY A 96 -5.41 2.20 5.80
N PRO A 97 -5.91 3.07 6.69
CA PRO A 97 -7.29 2.98 7.17
C PRO A 97 -8.29 3.24 6.04
N THR A 98 -9.58 3.02 6.29
CA THR A 98 -10.62 3.22 5.27
C THR A 98 -10.85 4.70 4.95
N ARG A 99 -10.58 5.59 5.91
CA ARG A 99 -10.76 7.05 5.80
C ARG A 99 -9.53 7.75 5.18
N VAL A 100 -8.98 7.21 4.10
CA VAL A 100 -7.87 7.84 3.36
C VAL A 100 -8.36 8.55 2.10
N ASP A 101 -7.67 9.61 1.68
CA ASP A 101 -7.94 10.24 0.39
C ASP A 101 -7.43 9.35 -0.75
N TYR A 102 -8.32 8.49 -1.22
CA TYR A 102 -8.08 7.59 -2.33
C TYR A 102 -7.68 8.32 -3.62
N LYS A 103 -8.32 9.46 -3.93
CA LYS A 103 -8.05 10.18 -5.18
C LYS A 103 -6.64 10.74 -5.19
N LYS A 104 -6.19 11.27 -4.05
CA LYS A 104 -4.81 11.71 -3.85
C LYS A 104 -3.83 10.55 -4.00
N ASN A 105 -4.08 9.42 -3.35
CA ASN A 105 -3.22 8.24 -3.43
C ASN A 105 -3.10 7.69 -4.87
N VAL A 106 -4.20 7.63 -5.63
CA VAL A 106 -4.18 7.27 -7.06
C VAL A 106 -3.35 8.26 -7.88
N SER A 107 -3.50 9.57 -7.64
CA SER A 107 -2.76 10.59 -8.36
C SER A 107 -1.25 10.47 -8.12
N VAL A 108 -0.84 10.22 -6.88
CA VAL A 108 0.56 9.97 -6.54
C VAL A 108 1.08 8.72 -7.25
N LEU A 109 0.33 7.62 -7.22
CA LEU A 109 0.75 6.37 -7.86
C LEU A 109 0.85 6.54 -9.39
N ARG A 110 -0.07 7.27 -10.03
CA ARG A 110 0.02 7.59 -11.46
C ARG A 110 1.27 8.39 -11.81
N LYS A 111 1.61 9.40 -11.00
CA LYS A 111 2.83 10.20 -11.20
C LYS A 111 4.09 9.34 -11.06
N LEU A 112 4.11 8.43 -10.08
CA LEU A 112 5.20 7.48 -9.91
C LEU A 112 5.35 6.57 -11.14
N LEU A 113 4.24 5.99 -11.61
CA LEU A 113 4.24 5.17 -12.83
C LEU A 113 4.78 5.96 -14.02
N GLN A 114 4.36 7.22 -14.21
CA GLN A 114 4.88 8.07 -15.28
C GLN A 114 6.39 8.31 -15.16
N SER A 115 6.92 8.57 -13.96
CA SER A 115 8.35 8.82 -13.76
C SER A 115 9.24 7.60 -13.98
N LEU A 116 8.71 6.38 -13.91
CA LEU A 116 9.46 5.14 -14.12
C LEU A 116 9.66 4.80 -15.61
N TYR A 117 8.91 5.46 -16.51
CA TYR A 117 8.97 5.25 -17.96
C TYR A 117 9.54 6.45 -18.72
N HIS A 118 10.18 7.38 -17.99
CA HIS A 118 10.96 8.49 -18.52
C HIS A 118 12.44 8.28 -18.20
#